data_AF-C0C4G8-F1
#
_entry.id   AF-C0C4G8-F1
#
_cell.length_a   1.000
_cell.length_b   1.000
_cell.length_c   1.000
_cell.angle_alpha   90.00
_cell.angle_beta   90.00
_cell.angle_gamma   90.00
#
_symmetry.space_group_name_H-M   'P 1'
#
loop_
_entity.id
_entity.type
_entity.pdbx_description
1 polymer ?
#
loop_
_entity_poly.entity_id
_entity_poly.type
_entity_poly.pdbx_seq_one_letter_code
_entity_poly.pdbx_strand_id
1 'polypeptide(L)'
;MKVIVKTKDLNFRMPVPLRMAGFLIKKLPRSAFEKMRAEVPEPYACLITKENICMIVEECTDVLRENKGLEVVHVEAEDGTFVSIRL
;
A
#
# COMPACT_ATOMS: atom_id res chain seq x y z
N MET A 1 -4.98 -5.28 -8.69
CA MET A 1 -4.72 -4.01 -8.00
C MET A 1 -4.45 -2.92 -9.03
N LYS A 2 -4.89 -1.69 -8.76
CA LYS A 2 -4.73 -0.53 -9.62
C LYS A 2 -4.35 0.66 -8.75
N VAL A 3 -3.26 1.32 -9.13
CA VAL A 3 -2.82 2.57 -8.52
C VAL A 3 -3.18 3.72 -9.45
N ILE A 4 -3.89 4.70 -8.91
CA ILE A 4 -4.28 5.93 -9.61
C ILE A 4 -3.73 7.10 -8.79
N VAL A 5 -2.90 7.92 -9.42
CA VAL A 5 -2.40 9.17 -8.84
C VAL A 5 -2.76 10.29 -9.80
N LYS A 6 -3.50 11.28 -9.32
CA LYS A 6 -3.72 12.54 -10.03
C LYS A 6 -3.25 13.67 -9.14
N THR A 7 -2.44 14.56 -9.69
CA THR A 7 -2.07 15.85 -9.11
C THR A 7 -2.20 16.90 -10.20
N LYS A 8 -1.87 18.17 -9.92
CA LYS A 8 -1.84 19.23 -10.96
C LYS A 8 -0.95 18.87 -12.15
N ASP A 9 0.18 18.22 -11.90
CA ASP A 9 1.22 17.98 -12.91
C ASP A 9 1.32 16.52 -13.36
N LEU A 10 0.64 15.58 -12.68
CA LEU A 10 0.75 14.15 -12.92
C LEU A 10 -0.62 13.49 -13.01
N ASN A 11 -0.83 12.68 -14.06
CA ASN A 11 -1.97 11.78 -14.16
C ASN A 11 -1.47 10.36 -14.49
N PHE A 12 -1.26 9.58 -13.44
CA PHE A 12 -0.67 8.26 -13.50
C PHE A 12 -1.70 7.18 -13.16
N ARG A 13 -1.75 6.12 -13.99
CA ARG A 13 -2.60 4.95 -13.79
C ARG A 13 -1.82 3.70 -14.14
N MET A 14 -1.57 2.84 -13.15
CA MET A 14 -0.84 1.60 -13.36
C MET A 14 -1.59 0.41 -12.77
N PRO A 15 -1.86 -0.64 -13.57
CA PRO A 15 -2.24 -1.93 -13.03
C PRO A 15 -1.02 -2.52 -12.32
N VAL A 16 -1.20 -2.88 -11.05
CA VAL A 16 -0.17 -3.57 -10.25
C VAL A 16 -0.60 -5.02 -10.10
N PRO A 17 0.18 -5.98 -10.61
CA PRO A 17 -0.09 -7.39 -10.35
C PRO A 17 0.02 -7.64 -8.84
N LEU A 18 -1.00 -8.27 -8.25
CA LEU A 18 -0.99 -8.60 -6.81
C LEU A 18 0.26 -9.41 -6.44
N ARG A 19 0.69 -10.31 -7.34
CA ARG A 19 1.91 -11.11 -7.20
C ARG A 19 3.18 -10.29 -7.06
N MET A 20 3.17 -9.01 -7.41
CA MET A 20 4.31 -8.09 -7.24
C MET A 20 4.24 -7.27 -5.95
N ALA A 21 3.18 -7.38 -5.15
CA ALA A 21 3.03 -6.60 -3.92
C ALA A 21 4.17 -6.89 -2.92
N GLY A 22 4.50 -8.17 -2.70
CA GLY A 22 5.67 -8.57 -1.88
C GLY A 22 6.99 -8.00 -2.42
N PHE A 23 7.19 -8.00 -3.74
CA PHE A 23 8.37 -7.40 -4.35
C PHE A 23 8.45 -5.88 -4.16
N LEU A 24 7.32 -5.17 -4.24
CA LEU A 24 7.26 -3.73 -3.98
C LEU A 24 7.61 -3.41 -2.52
N ILE A 25 7.06 -4.18 -1.58
CA ILE A 25 7.37 -4.04 -0.14
C ILE A 25 8.87 -4.27 0.11
N LYS A 26 9.48 -5.25 -0.57
CA LYS A 26 10.92 -5.51 -0.50
C LYS A 26 11.77 -4.32 -0.98
N LYS A 27 11.23 -3.42 -1.80
CA LYS A 27 11.93 -2.23 -2.30
C LYS A 27 11.67 -0.96 -1.48
N LEU A 28 10.73 -0.98 -0.53
CA LEU A 28 10.46 0.20 0.30
C LEU A 28 11.67 0.52 1.20
N PRO A 29 11.99 1.82 1.38
CA PRO A 29 13.06 2.24 2.26
C PRO A 29 12.70 1.98 3.73
N ARG A 30 13.70 1.76 4.58
CA ARG A 30 13.50 1.55 6.03
C ARG A 30 12.71 2.68 6.69
N SER A 31 12.91 3.93 6.25
CA SER A 31 12.20 5.10 6.75
C SER A 31 10.67 5.02 6.59
N ALA A 32 10.16 4.29 5.59
CA ALA A 32 8.72 4.08 5.44
C ALA A 32 8.16 3.22 6.57
N PHE A 33 8.88 2.17 6.96
CA PHE A 33 8.48 1.28 8.06
C PHE A 33 8.59 1.97 9.43
N GLU A 34 9.59 2.83 9.62
CA GLU A 34 9.71 3.62 10.85
C GLU A 34 8.54 4.61 11.01
N LYS A 35 8.14 5.27 9.93
CA LYS A 35 6.95 6.14 9.94
C LYS A 35 5.68 5.37 10.26
N MET A 36 5.46 4.23 9.58
CA MET A 36 4.32 3.35 9.87
C MET A 36 4.31 2.91 11.33
N ARG A 37 5.48 2.56 11.88
CA ARG A 37 5.62 2.11 13.27
C ARG A 37 5.27 3.22 14.27
N ALA A 38 5.58 4.47 13.96
CA ALA A 38 5.24 5.61 14.81
C ALA A 38 3.73 5.91 14.84
N GLU A 39 3.00 5.52 13.80
CA GLU A 39 1.54 5.73 13.69
C GLU A 39 0.72 4.57 14.28
N VAL A 40 1.35 3.43 14.55
CA VAL A 40 0.68 2.24 15.08
C VAL A 40 0.87 2.18 16.60
N PRO A 41 -0.21 2.01 17.39
CA PRO A 41 -0.11 1.92 18.84
C PRO A 41 0.52 0.59 19.29
N GLU A 42 1.17 0.62 20.45
CA GLU A 42 1.60 -0.60 21.13
C GLU A 42 0.39 -1.48 21.52
N PRO A 43 0.52 -2.83 21.52
CA PRO A 43 1.74 -3.61 21.30
C PRO A 43 2.04 -3.89 19.81
N TYR A 44 1.24 -3.36 18.88
CA TYR A 44 1.29 -3.76 17.48
C TYR A 44 2.42 -3.09 16.70
N ALA A 45 2.97 -1.98 17.20
CA ALA A 45 4.11 -1.30 16.60
C ALA A 45 5.30 -2.26 16.41
N CYS A 46 5.51 -3.23 17.32
CA CYS A 46 6.58 -4.21 17.18
C CYS A 46 6.43 -5.15 15.98
N LEU A 47 5.21 -5.30 15.46
CA LEU A 47 4.90 -6.16 14.31
C LEU A 47 5.19 -5.47 12.97
N ILE A 48 5.41 -4.15 12.96
CA ILE A 48 5.72 -3.35 11.78
C ILE A 48 7.20 -3.56 11.40
N THR A 49 7.50 -4.73 10.86
CA THR A 49 8.78 -5.06 10.25
C THR A 49 8.59 -5.34 8.76
N LYS A 50 9.66 -5.13 7.99
CA LYS A 50 9.64 -5.40 6.55
C LYS A 50 9.31 -6.86 6.27
N GLU A 51 9.88 -7.76 7.06
CA GLU A 51 9.73 -9.20 6.96
C GLU A 51 8.29 -9.63 7.26
N ASN A 52 7.70 -9.13 8.34
CA ASN A 52 6.32 -9.48 8.71
C ASN A 52 5.33 -8.93 7.70
N ILE A 53 5.46 -7.68 7.30
CA ILE A 53 4.55 -7.07 6.32
C ILE A 53 4.65 -7.79 4.97
N CYS A 54 5.86 -8.15 4.56
CA CYS A 54 6.04 -8.91 3.34
C CYS A 54 5.40 -10.30 3.42
N MET A 55 5.61 -11.03 4.52
CA MET A 55 5.01 -12.34 4.75
C MET A 55 3.48 -12.25 4.73
N ILE A 56 2.88 -11.30 5.46
CA ILE A 56 1.42 -11.10 5.49
C ILE A 56 0.88 -10.86 4.08
N VAL A 57 1.53 -9.99 3.30
CA VAL A 57 1.05 -9.68 1.94
C VAL A 57 1.23 -10.85 0.98
N GLU A 58 2.31 -11.63 1.10
CA GLU A 58 2.52 -12.83 0.28
C GLU A 58 1.49 -13.91 0.62
N GLU A 59 1.29 -14.23 1.90
CA GLU A 59 0.34 -15.25 2.38
C GLU A 59 -1.13 -14.85 2.16
N CYS A 60 -1.47 -13.58 2.33
CA CYS A 60 -2.83 -13.08 2.12
C CYS A 60 -3.13 -12.73 0.65
N THR A 61 -2.24 -13.06 -0.30
CA THR A 61 -2.45 -12.73 -1.73
C THR A 61 -3.78 -13.26 -2.27
N ASP A 62 -4.20 -14.46 -1.84
CA ASP A 62 -5.45 -15.05 -2.33
C ASP A 62 -6.69 -14.36 -1.73
N VAL A 63 -6.66 -14.01 -0.44
CA VAL A 63 -7.69 -13.18 0.21
C VAL A 63 -7.80 -11.82 -0.47
N LEU A 64 -6.66 -11.18 -0.76
CA LEU A 64 -6.62 -9.91 -1.49
C LEU A 64 -7.15 -10.04 -2.92
N ARG A 65 -7.00 -11.21 -3.56
CA ARG A 65 -7.51 -11.50 -4.91
C ARG A 65 -9.03 -11.66 -4.94
N GLU A 66 -9.64 -12.14 -3.85
CA GLU A 66 -11.09 -12.29 -3.74
C GLU A 66 -11.79 -10.93 -3.57
N ASN A 67 -11.09 -9.95 -2.98
CA ASN A 67 -11.61 -8.60 -2.73
C ASN A 67 -11.37 -7.63 -3.92
N LYS A 68 -11.60 -8.08 -5.16
CA LYS A 68 -11.38 -7.23 -6.35
C LYS A 68 -12.25 -5.98 -6.30
N GLY A 69 -11.62 -4.84 -6.55
CA GLY A 69 -12.27 -3.53 -6.58
C GLY A 69 -12.32 -2.81 -5.23
N LEU A 70 -11.92 -3.46 -4.12
CA LEU A 70 -11.84 -2.83 -2.81
C LEU A 70 -10.84 -1.67 -2.85
N GLU A 71 -11.29 -0.47 -2.50
CA GLU A 71 -10.44 0.71 -2.37
C GLU A 71 -9.82 0.74 -0.98
N VAL A 72 -8.52 0.48 -0.90
CA VAL A 72 -7.75 0.37 0.37
C VAL A 72 -7.06 1.67 0.74
N VAL A 73 -6.83 2.55 -0.24
CA VAL A 73 -6.34 3.91 -0.02
C VAL A 73 -7.18 4.85 -0.87
N HIS A 74 -7.73 5.87 -0.22
CA HIS A 74 -8.43 6.98 -0.84
C HIS A 74 -7.93 8.27 -0.18
N VAL A 75 -7.24 9.11 -0.93
CA VAL A 75 -6.79 10.43 -0.47
C VAL A 75 -7.26 11.47 -1.47
N GLU A 76 -7.97 12.48 -0.97
CA GLU A 76 -8.35 13.68 -1.69
C GLU A 76 -7.86 14.89 -0.89
N ALA A 77 -7.15 15.80 -1.56
CA ALA A 77 -6.70 17.05 -0.97
C ALA A 77 -7.34 18.26 -1.67
N GLU A 78 -7.41 19.39 -0.97
CA GLU A 78 -8.02 20.63 -1.47
C GLU A 78 -7.40 21.15 -2.78
N ASP A 79 -6.13 20.81 -3.06
CA ASP A 79 -5.42 21.21 -4.27
C ASP A 79 -5.76 20.36 -5.50
N GLY A 80 -6.69 19.40 -5.37
CA GLY A 80 -7.10 18.47 -6.41
C GLY A 80 -6.25 17.20 -6.51
N THR A 81 -5.31 17.00 -5.58
CA THR A 81 -4.55 15.74 -5.49
C THR A 81 -5.48 14.59 -5.10
N PHE A 82 -5.43 13.52 -5.90
CA PHE A 82 -6.21 12.30 -5.73
C PHE A 82 -5.29 11.09 -5.79
N VAL A 83 -5.29 10.26 -4.75
CA VAL A 83 -4.61 8.97 -4.73
C VAL A 83 -5.62 7.87 -4.40
N SER A 84 -5.71 6.88 -5.29
CA SER A 84 -6.55 5.71 -5.10
C SER A 84 -5.77 4.43 -5.36
N ILE A 85 -5.79 3.52 -4.39
CA ILE A 85 -5.26 2.17 -4.53
C ILE A 85 -6.42 1.19 -4.35
N ARG A 86 -6.71 0.44 -5.41
CA ARG A 86 -7.77 -0.58 -5.43
C ARG A 86 -7.20 -1.96 -5.64
N LEU A 87 -7.72 -2.98 -4.97
CA LEU A 87 -7.31 -4.38 -5.13
C LEU A 87 -7.80 -5.00 -6.44
#